data_AF-A0A1G2YS92-F1
#
_entry.id   AF-A0A1G2YS92-F1
#
_cell.length_a   1.000
_cell.length_b   1.000
_cell.length_c   1.000
_cell.angle_alpha   90.00
_cell.angle_beta   90.00
_cell.angle_gamma   90.00
#
_symmetry.space_group_name_H-M   'P 1'
#
loop_
_entity.id
_entity.type
_entity.pdbx_description
1 polymer ?
#
loop_
_entity_poly.entity_id
_entity_poly.type
_entity_poly.pdbx_seq_one_letter_code
_entity_poly.pdbx_strand_id
1 'polypeptide(L)' 'MRKLTNNLLEEIARRLAESIQPEKIYLFGSRAVGGADEDSDVDLLAVVPDTEKSLRQIAVLDFTK' A
#
# COMPACT_ATOMS: atom_id res chain seq x y z
N MET A 1 -6.03 11.09 -14.39
CA MET A 1 -5.24 10.51 -13.28
C MET A 1 -4.00 9.84 -13.86
N ARG A 2 -2.91 9.65 -13.08
CA ARG A 2 -1.75 8.89 -13.57
C ARG A 2 -2.18 7.45 -13.82
N LYS A 3 -1.91 6.90 -15.00
CA LYS A 3 -2.19 5.49 -15.28
C LYS A 3 -1.42 4.62 -14.28
N LEU A 4 -2.11 3.69 -13.65
CA LEU A 4 -1.46 2.74 -12.76
C LEU A 4 -0.56 1.82 -13.59
N THR A 5 0.74 1.86 -13.32
CA THR A 5 1.74 0.99 -13.93
C THR A 5 2.37 0.11 -12.86
N ASN A 6 2.99 -1.00 -13.28
CA ASN A 6 3.74 -1.85 -12.34
C ASN A 6 4.81 -1.06 -11.59
N ASN A 7 5.54 -0.16 -12.27
CA ASN A 7 6.52 0.70 -11.63
C ASN A 7 5.91 1.64 -10.57
N LEU A 8 4.68 2.13 -10.81
CA LEU A 8 3.99 2.97 -9.83
C LEU A 8 3.54 2.13 -8.62
N LEU A 9 3.05 0.89 -8.84
CA LEU A 9 2.72 -0.04 -7.76
C LEU A 9 3.95 -0.42 -6.92
N GLU A 10 5.08 -0.71 -7.58
CA GLU A 10 6.36 -0.97 -6.92
C GLU A 10 6.81 0.22 -6.08
N GLU A 11 6.68 1.44 -6.61
CA GLU A 11 7.03 2.66 -5.87
C GLU A 11 6.13 2.90 -4.65
N ILE A 12 4.82 2.64 -4.78
CA ILE A 12 3.88 2.70 -3.65
C ILE A 12 4.28 1.67 -2.59
N ALA A 13 4.50 0.42 -3.00
CA ALA A 13 4.90 -0.66 -2.09
C ALA A 13 6.23 -0.35 -1.39
N ARG A 14 7.21 0.20 -2.12
CA ARG A 14 8.51 0.62 -1.58
C ARG A 14 8.36 1.70 -0.50
N ARG A 15 7.57 2.75 -0.77
CA ARG A 15 7.33 3.83 0.20
C ARG A 15 6.61 3.33 1.46
N LEU A 16 5.65 2.42 1.31
CA LEU A 16 5.01 1.76 2.44
C LEU A 16 6.01 0.91 3.22
N ALA A 17 6.85 0.14 2.53
CA ALA A 17 7.87 -0.69 3.18
C ALA A 17 8.87 0.16 3.99
N GLU A 18 9.29 1.31 3.46
CA GLU A 18 10.22 2.22 4.12
C GLU A 18 9.60 2.95 5.33
N SER A 19 8.29 3.21 5.31
CA SER A 19 7.62 3.98 6.36
C SER A 19 7.12 3.13 7.52
N ILE A 20 6.51 1.97 7.23
CA ILE A 20 5.83 1.16 8.25
C ILE A 20 6.47 -0.22 8.48
N GLN A 21 7.51 -0.57 7.71
CA GLN A 21 8.26 -1.83 7.86
C GLN A 21 7.37 -3.08 8.01
N PRO A 22 6.45 -3.33 7.06
CA PRO A 22 5.56 -4.47 7.13
C PRO A 22 6.31 -5.78 6.86
N GLU A 23 5.77 -6.88 7.36
CA GLU A 23 6.25 -8.22 7.02
C GLU A 23 5.89 -8.58 5.57
N LYS A 24 4.69 -8.18 5.14
CA LYS A 24 4.16 -8.45 3.79
C LYS A 24 3.21 -7.34 3.34
N ILE A 25 3.17 -7.11 2.03
CA ILE A 25 2.19 -6.24 1.38
C ILE A 25 1.48 -7.06 0.29
N TYR A 26 0.15 -7.03 0.29
CA TYR A 26 -0.69 -7.69 -0.70
C TYR A 26 -1.50 -6.66 -1.48
N LEU A 27 -1.51 -6.79 -2.81
CA LEU A 27 -2.50 -6.15 -3.65
C LEU A 27 -3.80 -6.97 -3.57
N PHE A 28 -4.91 -6.32 -3.27
CA PHE A 28 -6.23 -6.96 -3.29
C PHE A 28 -7.23 -6.09 -4.07
N GLY A 29 -8.52 -6.44 -3.99
CA GLY A 29 -9.59 -5.70 -4.66
C GLY A 29 -9.63 -5.93 -6.17
N SER A 30 -10.30 -5.01 -6.88
CA SER A 30 -10.59 -5.14 -8.32
C SER A 30 -9.31 -5.25 -9.17
N ARG A 31 -8.22 -4.61 -8.75
CA ARG A 31 -6.93 -4.60 -9.43
C ARG A 31 -6.15 -5.91 -9.30
N ALA A 32 -6.39 -6.70 -8.25
CA ALA A 32 -5.75 -8.01 -8.08
C ALA A 32 -6.36 -9.09 -8.99
N VAL A 33 -7.63 -8.93 -9.38
CA VAL A 33 -8.39 -9.95 -10.14
C VAL A 33 -8.57 -9.61 -11.62
N GLY A 34 -7.98 -8.50 -12.09
CA GLY A 34 -8.01 -8.09 -13.51
C GLY A 34 -9.31 -7.42 -13.97
N GLY A 35 -10.22 -7.07 -13.06
CA GLY A 35 -11.51 -6.42 -13.37
C GLY A 35 -11.53 -4.89 -13.17
N ALA A 36 -10.38 -4.29 -12.90
CA ALA A 36 -10.26 -2.85 -12.65
C ALA A 36 -10.15 -2.03 -13.95
N ASP A 37 -10.76 -0.85 -13.93
CA ASP A 37 -10.62 0.17 -14.96
C ASP A 37 -9.57 1.24 -14.58
N GLU A 38 -9.47 2.29 -15.39
CA GLU A 38 -8.50 3.37 -15.17
C GLU A 38 -8.82 4.25 -13.95
N ASP A 39 -10.08 4.24 -13.49
CA ASP A 39 -10.56 5.03 -12.36
C ASP A 39 -10.63 4.22 -11.05
N SER A 40 -10.41 2.91 -11.13
CA SER A 40 -10.44 2.02 -9.96
C SER A 40 -9.35 2.37 -8.95
N ASP A 41 -9.71 2.34 -7.67
CA ASP A 41 -8.77 2.52 -6.57
C ASP A 41 -7.71 1.40 -6.50
N VAL A 42 -6.68 1.62 -5.68
CA VAL A 42 -5.63 0.64 -5.37
C VAL A 42 -5.77 0.21 -3.92
N ASP A 43 -6.18 -1.03 -3.72
CA ASP A 43 -6.35 -1.61 -2.38
C ASP A 43 -5.10 -2.40 -1.97
N LEU A 44 -4.46 -1.99 -0.87
CA LEU A 44 -3.26 -2.64 -0.32
C LEU A 44 -3.48 -3.09 1.11
N LEU A 45 -3.14 -4.35 1.40
CA LEU A 45 -3.15 -4.92 2.74
C LEU A 45 -1.71 -5.08 3.21
N ALA A 46 -1.34 -4.37 4.27
CA ALA A 46 -0.04 -4.52 4.93
C ALA A 46 -0.20 -5.40 6.18
N VAL A 47 0.58 -6.48 6.25
CA VAL A 47 0.76 -7.28 7.46
C VAL A 47 1.94 -6.69 8.21
N VAL A 48 1.70 -6.21 9.43
CA VAL A 48 2.71 -5.58 10.28
C VAL A 48 3.02 -6.47 11.49
N PRO A 49 4.21 -6.38 12.07
CA PRO A 49 4.54 -7.12 13.28
C PRO A 49 3.57 -6.81 14.42
N ASP A 50 3.37 -7.79 15.30
CA ASP A 50 2.64 -7.57 16.53
C ASP A 50 3.37 -6.55 17.42
N THR A 51 2.64 -5.54 17.91
CA THR A 51 3.21 -4.39 18.60
C THR A 51 2.19 -3.70 19.48
N GLU A 52 2.66 -3.06 20.55
CA GLU A 52 1.86 -2.18 21.42
C GLU A 52 1.36 -0.91 20.70
N LYS A 53 1.88 -0.61 19.49
CA LYS A 53 1.42 0.51 18.68
C LYS A 53 0.04 0.19 18.10
N SER A 54 -0.90 1.12 18.29
CA SER A 54 -2.17 1.08 17.57
C SER A 54 -1.96 1.19 16.06
N LEU A 55 -2.89 0.64 15.27
CA LEU A 55 -2.88 0.78 13.82
C LEU A 55 -2.83 2.25 13.37
N ARG A 56 -3.44 3.17 14.14
CA ARG A 56 -3.35 4.60 13.86
C ARG A 56 -1.91 5.11 13.97
N GLN A 57 -1.15 4.67 14.97
CA GLN A 57 0.25 5.08 15.14
C GLN A 57 1.16 4.49 14.06
N ILE A 58 0.80 3.33 13.49
CA ILE A 58 1.50 2.72 12.36
C ILE A 58 1.12 3.42 11.04
N ALA A 59 -0.16 3.70 10.84
CA ALA A 59 -0.70 4.25 9.60
C ALA A 59 -0.50 5.77 9.43
N VAL A 60 0.05 6.47 10.43
CA VAL A 60 0.51 7.85 10.26
C VAL A 60 1.75 7.81 9.36
N LEU A 61 1.49 7.88 8.06
CA LEU A 61 2.49 8.09 7.03
C LEU A 61 2.91 9.56 7.13
N ASP A 62 4.09 9.81 7.69
CA ASP A 62 4.68 11.14 7.72
C ASP A 62 5.16 11.48 6.30
N PHE A 63 4.25 12.01 5.47
CA PHE A 63 4.52 12.44 4.09
C PHE A 63 5.35 13.73 4.01
N THR A 64 6.05 14.11 5.08
CA THR A 64 6.86 15.33 5.19
C THR A 64 8.27 15.19 4.60
N LYS A 65 8.58 14.09 3.92
CA LYS A 65 9.83 13.91 3.13
C LYS A 65 9.56 13.86 1.64
#